data_AF-A0A9E4BWI1-F1
#
_entry.id   AF-A0A9E4BWI1-F1
#
_cell.length_a   1.000
_cell.length_b   1.000
_cell.length_c   1.000
_cell.angle_alpha   90.00
_cell.angle_beta   90.00
_cell.angle_gamma   90.00
#
_symmetry.space_group_name_H-M   'P 1'
#
loop_
_entity.id
_entity.type
_entity.pdbx_description
1 polymer ?
#
loop_
_entity_poly.entity_id
_entity_poly.type
_entity_poly.pdbx_seq_one_letter_code
_entity_poly.pdbx_strand_id
1 'polypeptide(L)'
;MRTRFFLLAVLFALAACGRDAQRLQAEITDQEKKIVQARTVLQFEQKRLEALKDSLEINIRQNIALSLDSTAAASIENERLVLQGTIVETAKRNLDSQREFLALLKKRLQTLK
;
A
#
# COMPACT_ATOMS: atom_id res chain seq x y z
N MET A 1 -21.76 -34.49 38.53
CA MET A 1 -22.11 -33.26 37.76
C MET A 1 -20.90 -32.43 37.30
N ARG A 2 -19.72 -32.50 37.92
CA ARG A 2 -18.52 -31.72 37.54
C ARG A 2 -17.95 -32.00 36.14
N THR A 3 -18.05 -33.22 35.62
CA THR A 3 -17.48 -33.63 34.33
C THR A 3 -18.27 -33.09 33.11
N ARG A 4 -19.57 -32.83 33.25
CA ARG A 4 -20.41 -32.28 32.16
C ARG A 4 -20.12 -30.82 31.86
N PHE A 5 -19.77 -30.02 32.89
CA PHE A 5 -19.36 -28.62 32.71
C PHE A 5 -17.98 -28.49 32.03
N PHE A 6 -17.07 -29.43 32.30
CA PHE A 6 -15.73 -29.43 31.69
C PHE A 6 -15.78 -29.70 30.18
N LEU A 7 -16.64 -30.62 29.73
CA LEU A 7 -16.83 -30.94 28.31
C LEU A 7 -17.43 -29.76 27.51
N LEU A 8 -18.37 -29.02 28.10
CA LEU A 8 -18.94 -27.82 27.48
C LEU A 8 -17.89 -26.69 27.35
N ALA A 9 -17.06 -26.48 28.37
CA ALA A 9 -16.00 -25.46 28.32
C ALA A 9 -14.96 -25.74 27.22
N VAL A 10 -14.58 -27.01 27.04
CA VAL A 10 -13.65 -27.42 25.97
C VAL A 10 -14.26 -27.22 24.57
N LEU A 11 -15.56 -27.53 24.40
CA LEU A 11 -16.27 -27.30 23.13
C LEU A 11 -16.37 -25.81 22.77
N PHE A 12 -16.65 -24.93 23.75
CA PHE A 12 -16.67 -23.49 23.53
C PHE A 12 -15.29 -22.93 23.18
N ALA A 13 -14.21 -23.43 23.81
CA ALA A 13 -12.85 -23.00 23.50
C ALA A 13 -12.41 -23.40 22.08
N LEU A 14 -12.76 -24.61 21.64
CA LEU A 14 -12.48 -25.09 20.27
C LEU A 14 -13.29 -24.32 19.21
N ALA A 15 -14.55 -24.02 19.49
CA ALA A 15 -15.40 -23.23 18.60
C ALA A 15 -14.92 -21.77 18.47
N ALA A 16 -14.41 -21.17 19.56
CA ALA A 16 -13.83 -19.83 19.54
C ALA A 16 -12.55 -19.77 18.68
N CYS A 17 -11.63 -20.73 18.83
CA CYS A 17 -10.41 -20.80 18.01
C CYS A 17 -10.71 -20.97 16.51
N GLY A 18 -11.70 -21.78 16.15
CA GLY A 18 -12.11 -21.96 14.74
C GLY A 18 -12.66 -20.67 14.11
N ARG A 19 -13.41 -19.88 14.88
CA ARG A 19 -13.97 -18.60 14.42
C ARG A 19 -12.90 -17.53 14.21
N ASP A 20 -11.90 -17.48 15.10
CA ASP A 20 -10.78 -16.55 15.01
C ASP A 20 -9.86 -16.87 13.83
N ALA A 21 -9.58 -18.15 13.58
CA ALA A 21 -8.79 -18.58 12.42
C ALA A 21 -9.49 -18.23 11.09
N GLN A 22 -10.81 -18.39 11.01
CA GLN A 22 -11.59 -18.05 9.82
C GLN A 22 -11.62 -16.54 9.56
N ARG A 23 -11.81 -15.73 10.62
CA ARG A 23 -11.75 -14.25 10.51
C ARG A 23 -10.38 -13.79 10.04
N LEU A 24 -9.31 -14.34 10.63
CA LEU A 24 -7.94 -14.00 10.25
C LEU A 24 -7.64 -14.39 8.80
N GLN A 25 -8.17 -15.51 8.31
CA GLN A 25 -8.05 -15.91 6.91
C GLN A 25 -8.71 -14.89 5.97
N ALA A 26 -9.88 -14.36 6.34
CA ALA A 26 -10.56 -13.32 5.56
C ALA A 26 -9.76 -12.00 5.56
N GLU A 27 -9.18 -11.61 6.69
CA GLU A 27 -8.30 -10.43 6.80
C GLU A 27 -7.04 -10.57 5.92
N ILE A 28 -6.45 -11.77 5.85
CA ILE A 28 -5.32 -12.07 4.94
C ILE A 28 -5.74 -11.86 3.48
N THR A 29 -6.90 -12.37 3.07
CA THR A 29 -7.38 -12.23 1.70
C THR A 29 -7.70 -10.77 1.34
N ASP A 30 -8.29 -10.00 2.25
CA ASP A 30 -8.50 -8.56 2.05
C ASP A 30 -7.16 -7.81 1.92
N GLN A 31 -6.20 -8.16 2.77
CA GLN A 31 -4.88 -7.56 2.76
C GLN A 31 -4.11 -7.86 1.46
N GLU A 32 -4.24 -9.06 0.90
CA GLU A 32 -3.66 -9.41 -0.40
C GLU A 32 -4.24 -8.54 -1.53
N LYS A 33 -5.53 -8.19 -1.49
CA LYS A 33 -6.14 -7.25 -2.45
C LYS A 33 -5.55 -5.85 -2.31
N LYS A 34 -5.34 -5.35 -1.09
CA LYS A 34 -4.72 -4.03 -0.85
C LYS A 34 -3.29 -3.97 -1.39
N ILE A 35 -2.52 -5.05 -1.28
CA ILE A 35 -1.17 -5.13 -1.88
C ILE A 35 -1.22 -5.04 -3.41
N VAL A 36 -2.19 -5.70 -4.05
CA VAL A 36 -2.37 -5.60 -5.51
C VAL A 36 -2.70 -4.16 -5.90
N GLN A 37 -3.62 -3.51 -5.20
CA GLN A 37 -3.96 -2.11 -5.43
C GLN A 37 -2.77 -1.18 -5.23
N ALA A 38 -2.03 -1.33 -4.12
CA ALA A 38 -0.84 -0.52 -3.83
C ALA A 38 0.25 -0.71 -4.90
N ARG A 39 0.42 -1.92 -5.44
CA ARG A 39 1.34 -2.18 -6.56
C ARG A 39 0.91 -1.44 -7.83
N THR A 40 -0.39 -1.50 -8.17
CA THR A 40 -0.92 -0.77 -9.32
C THR A 40 -0.72 0.72 -9.19
N VAL A 41 -0.97 1.29 -8.01
CA VAL A 41 -0.73 2.71 -7.72
C VAL A 41 0.75 3.05 -7.90
N LEU A 42 1.67 2.27 -7.32
CA LEU A 42 3.11 2.50 -7.48
C LEU A 42 3.52 2.49 -8.96
N GLN A 43 3.07 1.51 -9.74
CA GLN A 43 3.36 1.42 -11.18
C GLN A 43 2.82 2.63 -11.95
N PHE A 44 1.61 3.08 -11.60
CA PHE A 44 1.00 4.26 -12.21
C PHE A 44 1.83 5.53 -11.92
N GLU A 45 2.19 5.76 -10.65
CA GLU A 45 2.96 6.95 -10.27
C GLU A 45 4.38 6.94 -10.85
N GLN A 46 5.00 5.76 -11.00
CA GLN A 46 6.28 5.60 -11.71
C GLN A 46 6.18 6.01 -13.18
N LYS A 47 5.15 5.53 -13.88
CA LYS A 47 4.90 5.93 -15.28
C LYS A 47 4.65 7.43 -15.41
N ARG A 48 3.89 8.00 -14.46
CA ARG A 48 3.63 9.44 -14.42
C ARG A 48 4.91 10.25 -14.20
N LEU A 49 5.80 9.80 -13.31
CA LEU A 49 7.10 10.43 -13.11
C LEU A 49 7.93 10.41 -14.40
N GLU A 50 7.96 9.28 -15.10
CA GLU A 50 8.72 9.17 -16.35
C GLU A 50 8.17 10.09 -17.44
N ALA A 51 6.84 10.11 -17.61
CA ALA A 51 6.19 11.03 -18.54
C ALA A 51 6.48 12.52 -18.22
N LEU A 52 6.58 12.88 -16.94
CA LEU A 52 6.98 14.24 -16.55
C LEU A 52 8.43 14.55 -16.91
N LYS A 53 9.35 13.60 -16.75
CA LYS A 53 10.75 13.78 -17.15
C LYS A 53 10.86 13.96 -18.65
N ASP A 54 10.19 13.10 -19.42
CA ASP A 54 10.17 13.15 -20.88
C ASP A 54 9.61 14.49 -21.40
N SER A 55 8.67 15.08 -20.67
CA SER A 55 8.01 16.33 -21.03
C SER A 55 8.67 17.58 -20.44
N LEU A 56 9.72 17.45 -19.63
CA LEU A 56 10.28 18.54 -18.82
C LEU A 56 10.66 19.76 -19.69
N GLU A 57 11.50 19.55 -20.69
CA GLU A 57 11.97 20.64 -21.56
C GLU A 57 10.86 21.25 -22.41
N ILE A 58 9.87 20.44 -22.79
CA ILE A 58 8.69 20.91 -23.53
C ILE A 58 7.87 21.85 -22.64
N ASN A 59 7.58 21.44 -21.40
CA ASN A 59 6.82 22.25 -20.47
C ASN A 59 7.56 23.53 -20.08
N ILE A 60 8.88 23.48 -19.87
CA ILE A 60 9.69 24.68 -19.59
C ILE A 60 9.56 25.68 -20.75
N ARG A 61 9.72 25.24 -22.00
CA ARG A 61 9.57 26.11 -23.18
C ARG A 61 8.14 26.66 -23.29
N GLN A 62 7.14 25.85 -22.98
CA GLN A 62 5.74 26.27 -23.00
C GLN A 62 5.45 27.32 -21.93
N ASN A 63 5.99 27.16 -20.72
CA ASN A 63 5.90 28.13 -19.63
C ASN A 63 6.59 29.46 -20.01
N ILE A 64 7.76 29.40 -20.64
CA ILE A 64 8.45 30.60 -21.18
C ILE A 64 7.59 31.29 -22.24
N ALA A 65 6.98 30.52 -23.16
CA ALA A 65 6.06 31.07 -24.16
C ALA A 65 4.81 31.72 -23.53
N LEU A 66 4.43 31.28 -22.33
CA LEU A 66 3.38 31.89 -21.50
C LEU A 66 3.90 33.05 -20.63
N SER A 67 5.06 33.61 -20.96
CA SER A 67 5.66 34.79 -20.31
C SER A 67 6.20 34.56 -18.89
N LEU A 68 6.43 33.31 -18.48
CA LEU A 68 7.26 33.05 -17.30
C LEU A 68 8.73 33.34 -17.65
N ASP A 69 9.47 33.91 -16.70
CA ASP A 69 10.92 33.97 -16.79
C ASP A 69 11.49 32.54 -16.89
N SER A 70 12.58 32.38 -17.63
CA SER A 70 13.26 31.09 -17.82
C SER A 70 13.62 30.38 -16.51
N THR A 71 14.01 31.12 -15.48
CA THR A 71 14.39 30.58 -14.17
C THR A 71 13.15 30.06 -13.43
N ALA A 72 12.09 30.87 -13.38
CA ALA A 72 10.81 30.49 -12.78
C ALA A 72 10.16 29.29 -13.51
N ALA A 73 10.17 29.30 -14.85
CA ALA A 73 9.65 28.20 -15.65
C ALA A 73 10.39 26.88 -15.37
N ALA A 74 11.72 26.93 -15.27
CA ALA A 74 12.53 25.78 -14.89
C ALA A 74 12.28 25.35 -13.44
N SER A 75 12.19 26.29 -12.48
CA SER A 75 11.96 25.98 -11.06
C SER A 75 10.65 25.22 -10.87
N ILE A 76 9.56 25.73 -11.44
CA ILE A 76 8.22 25.14 -11.29
C ILE A 76 8.17 23.70 -11.82
N GLU A 77 8.71 23.45 -13.01
CA GLU A 77 8.68 22.09 -13.58
C GLU A 77 9.62 21.13 -12.83
N ASN A 78 10.77 21.61 -12.34
CA ASN A 78 11.66 20.80 -11.50
C ASN A 78 11.02 20.50 -10.13
N GLU A 79 10.35 21.45 -9.49
CA GLU A 79 9.60 21.24 -8.25
C GLU A 79 8.47 20.23 -8.45
N ARG A 80 7.77 20.31 -9.58
CA ARG A 80 6.75 19.32 -9.96
C ARG A 80 7.34 17.91 -10.08
N LEU A 81 8.53 17.76 -10.65
CA LEU A 81 9.26 16.48 -10.69
C LEU A 81 9.62 15.98 -9.29
N VAL A 82 10.13 16.86 -8.41
CA VAL A 82 10.46 16.52 -7.02
C VAL A 82 9.23 16.04 -6.24
N LEU A 83 8.10 16.74 -6.38
CA LEU A 83 6.83 16.35 -5.78
C LEU A 83 6.37 14.98 -6.28
N GLN A 84 6.42 14.75 -7.60
CA GLN A 84 6.05 13.46 -8.17
C GLN A 84 6.98 12.33 -7.69
N GLY A 85 8.29 12.59 -7.57
CA GLY A 85 9.25 11.65 -6.99
C GLY A 85 8.90 11.29 -5.54
N THR A 86 8.49 12.27 -4.75
CA THR A 86 8.04 12.05 -3.36
C THR A 86 6.77 11.19 -3.30
N ILE A 87 5.84 11.37 -4.24
CA ILE A 87 4.63 10.54 -4.36
C ILE A 87 5.00 9.10 -4.66
N VAL A 88 5.93 8.85 -5.59
CA VAL A 88 6.43 7.51 -5.91
C VAL A 88 7.04 6.83 -4.68
N GLU A 89 7.91 7.52 -3.95
CA GLU A 89 8.52 6.98 -2.73
C GLU A 89 7.49 6.70 -1.64
N THR A 90 6.48 7.55 -1.50
CA THR A 90 5.37 7.33 -0.56
C THR A 90 4.54 6.09 -0.96
N ALA A 91 4.23 5.93 -2.25
CA ALA A 91 3.52 4.76 -2.76
C ALA A 91 4.33 3.46 -2.54
N LYS A 92 5.65 3.52 -2.70
CA LYS A 92 6.56 2.41 -2.43
C LYS A 92 6.55 2.01 -0.95
N ARG A 93 6.71 2.97 -0.05
CA ARG A 93 6.64 2.74 1.41
C ARG A 93 5.29 2.16 1.84
N ASN A 94 4.20 2.64 1.24
CA ASN A 94 2.87 2.07 1.48
C ASN A 94 2.84 0.59 1.06
N LEU A 95 3.26 0.25 -0.17
CA LEU A 95 3.30 -1.14 -0.61
C LEU A 95 4.13 -2.05 0.32
N ASP A 96 5.28 -1.57 0.77
CA ASP A 96 6.14 -2.32 1.68
C ASP A 96 5.48 -2.51 3.05
N SER A 97 4.85 -1.47 3.60
CA SER A 97 4.08 -1.56 4.86
C SER A 97 2.93 -2.57 4.76
N GLN A 98 2.22 -2.60 3.63
CA GLN A 98 1.13 -3.55 3.40
C GLN A 98 1.64 -5.01 3.33
N ARG A 99 2.84 -5.23 2.77
CA ARG A 99 3.49 -6.55 2.71
C ARG A 99 3.96 -7.01 4.09
N GLU A 100 4.56 -6.11 4.87
CA GLU A 100 4.96 -6.40 6.24
C GLU A 100 3.75 -6.78 7.09
N PHE A 101 2.65 -6.03 6.98
CA PHE A 101 1.43 -6.35 7.70
C PHE A 101 0.85 -7.72 7.30
N LEU A 102 0.85 -8.05 6.00
CA LEU A 102 0.45 -9.38 5.55
C LEU A 102 1.32 -10.50 6.14
N ALA A 103 2.63 -10.29 6.21
CA ALA A 103 3.55 -11.26 6.82
C ALA A 103 3.22 -11.50 8.30
N LEU A 104 2.88 -10.45 9.05
CA LEU A 104 2.44 -10.56 10.44
C LEU A 104 1.12 -11.35 10.57
N LEU A 105 0.13 -11.08 9.70
CA LEU A 105 -1.13 -11.83 9.68
C LEU A 105 -0.91 -13.32 9.39
N LYS A 106 -0.07 -13.64 8.40
CA LYS A 106 0.27 -15.03 8.04
C LYS A 106 0.99 -15.74 9.18
N LYS A 107 1.94 -15.08 9.85
CA LYS A 107 2.62 -15.62 11.03
C LYS A 107 1.64 -15.91 12.17
N ARG A 108 0.71 -14.99 12.44
CA ARG A 108 -0.34 -15.20 13.46
C ARG A 108 -1.23 -16.40 13.13
N LEU A 109 -1.60 -16.58 11.86
CA LEU A 109 -2.42 -17.72 11.46
C LEU A 109 -1.70 -19.05 11.69
N GLN A 110 -0.39 -19.10 11.45
CA GLN A 110 0.43 -20.29 11.73
C GLN A 110 0.46 -20.61 13.22
N THR A 111 0.49 -19.59 14.10
CA THR A 111 0.47 -19.82 15.56
C THR A 111 -0.88 -20.26 16.12
N LEU A 112 -1.96 -20.14 15.33
CA LEU A 112 -3.31 -20.56 15.71
C LEU A 112 -3.68 -21.97 15.18
N LYS A 113 -2.87 -22.54 14.29
CA LYS A 113 -3.02 -23.90 13.75
C LYS A 113 -2.16 -24.87 14.54
#